data_AF-A0A2M8GBY6-F1
#
_entry.id   AF-A0A2M8GBY6-F1
#
_cell.length_a   1.000
_cell.length_b   1.000
_cell.length_c   1.000
_cell.angle_alpha   90.00
_cell.angle_beta   90.00
_cell.angle_gamma   90.00
#
_symmetry.space_group_name_H-M   'P 1'
#
loop_
_entity.id
_entity.type
_entity.pdbx_description
1 polymer ?
#
loop_
_entity_poly.entity_id
_entity_poly.type
_entity_poly.pdbx_seq_one_letter_code
_entity_poly.pdbx_strand_id
1 'polypeptide(L)'
;MTGKILKTWVVLSFAVFLTTSVYAEIADRIVAIVNDEVITMFDLNSALSSYRKKIEESYRGRDKDGVIAEAKVAMLNKLIDSYLLEQEAKKAGIAVKDEEVIETIEGLLGKRNIKREDFAEILIKEGSSFEVYKKEIGDQMTRMRFIRRELRPKVTVSEDEIGEYYRKHREDYEGRETVRIKQIFIPIPKDCDPEMKAKLKADTEMIRKQINTAESFDLAAAT
;
A
#
# COMPACT_ATOMS: atom_id res chain seq x y z
N MET A 1 -35.76 76.74 -28.32
CA MET A 1 -36.09 75.33 -28.62
C MET A 1 -34.80 74.55 -28.88
N THR A 2 -34.06 74.15 -27.85
CA THR A 2 -32.83 73.34 -28.01
C THR A 2 -32.44 72.74 -26.65
N GLY A 3 -33.28 71.86 -26.12
CA GLY A 3 -33.02 71.20 -24.85
C GLY A 3 -33.73 69.86 -24.85
N LYS A 4 -33.07 68.82 -25.37
CA LYS A 4 -33.51 67.42 -25.19
C LYS A 4 -32.51 66.34 -25.64
N ILE A 5 -31.35 66.67 -26.22
CA ILE A 5 -30.48 65.65 -26.83
C ILE A 5 -29.33 65.19 -25.89
N LEU A 6 -29.02 65.96 -24.84
CA LEU A 6 -27.90 65.63 -23.95
C LEU A 6 -28.25 64.61 -22.83
N LYS A 7 -29.54 64.38 -22.55
CA LYS A 7 -29.98 63.47 -21.47
C LYS A 7 -30.07 62.00 -21.89
N THR A 8 -30.07 61.69 -23.18
CA THR A 8 -30.23 60.30 -23.67
C THR A 8 -28.92 59.52 -23.74
N TRP A 9 -27.77 60.19 -23.84
CA TRP A 9 -26.47 59.51 -23.91
C TRP A 9 -25.92 59.07 -22.54
N VAL A 10 -26.29 59.76 -21.46
CA VAL A 10 -25.88 59.38 -20.09
C VAL A 10 -26.67 58.16 -19.59
N VAL A 11 -27.92 58.00 -20.01
CA VAL A 11 -28.73 56.82 -19.65
C VAL A 11 -28.29 55.57 -20.41
N LEU A 12 -27.76 55.70 -21.64
CA LEU A 12 -27.27 54.55 -22.42
C LEU A 12 -25.90 54.04 -21.93
N SER A 13 -25.06 54.91 -21.37
CA SER A 13 -23.77 54.51 -20.79
C SER A 13 -23.88 53.88 -19.39
N PHE A 14 -25.03 53.98 -18.72
CA PHE A 14 -25.27 53.38 -17.41
C PHE A 14 -25.93 51.99 -17.49
N ALA A 15 -26.42 51.59 -18.66
CA ALA A 15 -27.06 50.30 -18.89
C ALA A 15 -26.10 49.15 -19.28
N VAL A 16 -24.81 49.43 -19.47
CA VAL A 16 -23.81 48.45 -19.95
C VAL A 16 -23.04 47.75 -18.80
N PHE A 17 -23.29 48.11 -17.54
CA PHE A 17 -22.55 47.57 -16.38
C PHE A 17 -23.26 46.44 -15.59
N LEU A 18 -24.32 45.83 -16.11
CA LEU A 18 -25.13 44.85 -15.36
C LEU A 18 -25.04 43.39 -15.85
N THR A 19 -24.00 43.04 -16.61
CA THR A 19 -23.73 41.63 -16.98
C THR A 19 -22.33 41.17 -16.55
N THR A 20 -21.90 41.53 -15.35
CA THR A 20 -20.90 40.71 -14.67
C THR A 20 -21.60 39.44 -14.23
N SER A 21 -21.45 38.36 -15.01
CA SER A 21 -21.74 37.02 -14.54
C SER A 21 -20.92 36.82 -13.26
N VAL A 22 -21.58 36.92 -12.10
CA VAL A 22 -21.00 36.48 -10.83
C VAL A 22 -20.83 34.98 -10.97
N TYR A 23 -19.62 34.56 -11.31
CA TYR A 23 -19.20 33.18 -11.15
C TYR A 23 -19.11 32.96 -9.64
N ALA A 24 -20.21 32.48 -9.06
CA ALA A 24 -20.19 31.88 -7.75
C ALA A 24 -19.44 30.55 -7.89
N GLU A 25 -18.13 30.59 -7.70
CA GLU A 25 -17.32 29.40 -7.52
C GLU A 25 -17.89 28.65 -6.31
N ILE A 26 -18.19 27.36 -6.50
CA ILE A 26 -18.81 26.53 -5.47
C ILE A 26 -17.90 26.57 -4.24
N ALA A 27 -18.38 27.26 -3.19
CA ALA A 27 -17.80 27.18 -1.87
C ALA A 27 -17.61 25.71 -1.52
N ASP A 28 -16.40 25.38 -1.06
CA ASP A 28 -16.01 24.04 -0.65
C ASP A 28 -17.14 23.32 0.10
N ARG A 29 -17.64 22.22 -0.46
CA ARG A 29 -18.85 21.55 0.01
C ARG A 29 -18.52 20.51 1.06
N ILE A 30 -19.42 20.33 2.02
CA ILE A 30 -19.36 19.23 2.99
C ILE A 30 -19.64 17.91 2.27
N VAL A 31 -18.75 16.93 2.41
CA VAL A 31 -18.94 15.57 1.88
C VAL A 31 -19.27 14.56 2.98
N ALA A 32 -18.86 14.82 4.23
CA ALA A 32 -19.24 14.04 5.39
C ALA A 32 -19.12 14.87 6.68
N ILE A 33 -19.84 14.44 7.71
CA ILE A 33 -19.73 14.98 9.08
C ILE A 33 -19.41 13.80 9.99
N VAL A 34 -18.35 13.90 10.79
CA VAL A 34 -17.84 12.86 11.68
C VAL A 34 -17.86 13.40 13.12
N ASN A 35 -18.92 13.08 13.84
CA ASN A 35 -19.26 13.73 15.11
C ASN A 35 -19.36 15.26 14.93
N ASP A 36 -18.46 16.03 15.52
CA ASP A 36 -18.45 17.49 15.46
C ASP A 36 -17.50 18.06 14.37
N GLU A 37 -16.82 17.19 13.62
CA GLU A 37 -15.86 17.58 12.59
C GLU A 37 -16.41 17.36 11.18
N VAL A 38 -16.02 18.25 10.26
CA VAL A 38 -16.54 18.29 8.88
C VAL A 38 -15.43 17.88 7.93
N ILE A 39 -15.72 16.93 7.03
CA ILE A 39 -14.85 16.58 5.91
C ILE A 39 -15.38 17.31 4.68
N THR A 40 -14.54 18.14 4.08
CA THR A 40 -14.91 18.90 2.88
C THR A 40 -14.47 18.23 1.59
N MET A 41 -14.94 18.76 0.47
CA MET A 41 -14.55 18.31 -0.86
C MET A 41 -13.07 18.64 -1.13
N PHE A 42 -12.58 19.76 -0.61
CA PHE A 42 -11.16 20.11 -0.63
C PHE A 42 -10.32 19.07 0.12
N ASP A 43 -10.72 18.67 1.32
CA ASP A 43 -9.99 17.65 2.10
C ASP A 43 -9.90 16.34 1.34
N LEU A 44 -11.04 15.88 0.80
CA LEU A 44 -11.11 14.63 0.04
C LEU A 44 -10.24 14.69 -1.22
N ASN A 45 -10.31 15.78 -1.98
CA ASN A 45 -9.51 15.93 -3.20
C ASN A 45 -8.01 16.06 -2.89
N SER A 46 -7.66 16.75 -1.81
CA SER A 46 -6.28 16.90 -1.36
C SER A 46 -5.69 15.55 -0.97
N ALA A 47 -6.41 14.76 -0.16
CA ALA A 47 -6.00 13.41 0.22
C ALA A 47 -5.91 12.44 -0.97
N LEU A 48 -6.76 12.63 -1.99
CA LEU A 48 -6.76 11.81 -3.19
C LEU A 48 -5.69 12.20 -4.22
N SER A 49 -5.13 13.41 -4.15
CA SER A 49 -4.28 14.01 -5.20
C SER A 49 -3.15 13.08 -5.68
N SER A 50 -2.36 12.52 -4.76
CA SER A 50 -1.26 11.59 -5.07
C SER A 50 -1.75 10.28 -5.69
N TYR A 51 -2.87 9.74 -5.20
CA TYR A 51 -3.47 8.53 -5.76
C TYR A 51 -4.02 8.77 -7.17
N ARG A 52 -4.67 9.92 -7.37
CA ARG A 52 -5.20 10.32 -8.67
C ARG A 52 -4.09 10.46 -9.70
N LYS A 53 -3.00 11.16 -9.37
CA LYS A 53 -1.83 11.28 -10.25
C LYS A 53 -1.28 9.91 -10.66
N LYS A 54 -1.13 9.01 -9.69
CA LYS A 54 -0.66 7.64 -9.94
C LYS A 54 -1.60 6.85 -10.86
N ILE A 55 -2.92 6.96 -10.67
CA ILE A 55 -3.92 6.33 -11.55
C ILE A 55 -3.81 6.92 -12.96
N GLU A 56 -3.71 8.25 -13.07
CA GLU A 56 -3.59 8.93 -14.37
C GLU A 56 -2.35 8.50 -15.16
N GLU A 57 -1.21 8.33 -14.47
CA GLU A 57 0.07 7.91 -15.05
C GLU A 57 0.14 6.41 -15.41
N SER A 58 -0.37 5.54 -14.53
CA SER A 58 -0.16 4.09 -14.60
C SER A 58 -1.34 3.28 -15.14
N TYR A 59 -2.57 3.76 -15.02
CA TYR A 59 -3.74 3.00 -15.44
C TYR A 59 -3.89 3.02 -16.97
N ARG A 60 -4.02 1.84 -17.57
CA ARG A 60 -4.17 1.64 -19.03
C ARG A 60 -5.53 1.09 -19.44
N GLY A 61 -6.45 0.88 -18.49
CA GLY A 61 -7.81 0.41 -18.78
C GLY A 61 -8.70 1.50 -19.38
N ARG A 62 -9.87 1.09 -19.87
CA ARG A 62 -10.82 1.99 -20.54
C ARG A 62 -11.67 2.83 -19.58
N ASP A 63 -11.92 2.33 -18.37
CA ASP A 63 -12.77 3.00 -17.38
C ASP A 63 -11.93 3.69 -16.30
N LYS A 64 -11.26 4.78 -16.68
CA LYS A 64 -10.46 5.56 -15.73
C LYS A 64 -11.33 6.29 -14.71
N ASP A 65 -12.49 6.78 -15.14
CA ASP A 65 -13.38 7.58 -14.30
C ASP A 65 -14.04 6.72 -13.21
N GLY A 66 -14.44 5.48 -13.53
CA GLY A 66 -14.94 4.52 -12.53
C GLY A 66 -13.89 4.22 -11.46
N VAL A 67 -12.64 3.96 -11.85
CA VAL A 67 -11.54 3.72 -10.91
C VAL A 67 -11.28 4.94 -10.01
N ILE A 68 -11.34 6.15 -10.56
CA ILE A 68 -11.20 7.38 -9.77
C ILE A 68 -12.39 7.55 -8.80
N ALA A 69 -13.61 7.19 -9.22
CA ALA A 69 -14.79 7.26 -8.36
C ALA A 69 -14.71 6.26 -7.19
N GLU A 70 -14.27 5.03 -7.44
CA GLU A 70 -14.01 4.04 -6.39
C GLU A 70 -12.92 4.51 -5.43
N ALA A 71 -11.84 5.08 -5.96
CA ALA A 71 -10.76 5.65 -5.15
C ALA A 71 -11.24 6.81 -4.26
N LYS A 72 -12.17 7.65 -4.75
CA LYS A 72 -12.81 8.70 -3.94
C LYS A 72 -13.58 8.12 -2.76
N VAL A 73 -14.40 7.09 -2.98
CA VAL A 73 -15.18 6.44 -1.91
C VAL A 73 -14.24 5.81 -0.88
N ALA A 74 -13.22 5.07 -1.34
CA ALA A 74 -12.23 4.48 -0.44
C ALA A 74 -11.46 5.53 0.37
N MET A 75 -11.10 6.66 -0.26
CA MET A 75 -10.42 7.76 0.42
C MET A 75 -11.32 8.46 1.44
N LEU A 76 -12.60 8.67 1.12
CA LEU A 76 -13.56 9.24 2.06
C LEU A 76 -13.69 8.37 3.32
N ASN A 77 -13.84 7.05 3.16
CA ASN A 77 -13.89 6.12 4.28
C ASN A 77 -12.60 6.17 5.11
N LYS A 78 -11.44 6.22 4.45
CA LYS A 78 -10.14 6.36 5.14
C LYS A 78 -10.05 7.66 5.94
N LEU A 79 -10.57 8.77 5.42
CA LEU A 79 -10.63 10.05 6.15
C LEU A 79 -11.54 9.93 7.37
N ILE A 80 -12.74 9.36 7.20
CA ILE A 80 -13.68 9.13 8.32
C ILE A 80 -13.02 8.30 9.42
N ASP A 81 -12.37 7.18 9.05
CA ASP A 81 -11.66 6.33 10.00
C ASP A 81 -10.53 7.08 10.72
N SER A 82 -9.81 7.94 10.00
CA SER A 82 -8.73 8.76 10.57
C SER A 82 -9.26 9.73 11.61
N TYR A 83 -10.35 10.45 11.29
CA TYR A 83 -11.01 11.39 12.18
C TYR A 83 -11.53 10.69 13.45
N LEU A 84 -12.25 9.58 13.30
CA LEU A 84 -12.74 8.79 14.43
C LEU A 84 -11.59 8.34 15.34
N LEU A 85 -10.50 7.86 14.74
CA LEU A 85 -9.37 7.37 15.52
C LEU A 85 -8.63 8.50 16.24
N GLU A 86 -8.45 9.65 15.60
CA GLU A 86 -7.84 10.82 16.23
C GLU A 86 -8.67 11.30 17.42
N GLN A 87 -10.00 11.35 17.27
CA GLN A 87 -10.91 11.70 18.36
C GLN A 87 -10.81 10.71 19.53
N GLU A 88 -10.79 9.40 19.26
CA GLU A 88 -10.65 8.39 20.31
C GLU A 88 -9.25 8.40 20.96
N ALA A 89 -8.19 8.63 20.18
CA ALA A 89 -6.85 8.79 20.70
C ALA A 89 -6.77 10.00 21.65
N LYS A 90 -7.37 11.13 21.29
CA LYS A 90 -7.45 12.33 22.12
C LYS A 90 -8.22 12.08 23.41
N LYS A 91 -9.38 11.42 23.35
CA LYS A 91 -10.17 11.03 24.53
C LYS A 91 -9.38 10.12 25.47
N ALA A 92 -8.58 9.22 24.90
CA ALA A 92 -7.71 8.32 25.66
C ALA A 92 -6.42 9.00 26.17
N GLY A 93 -6.21 10.30 25.92
CA GLY A 93 -4.99 11.01 26.31
C GLY A 93 -3.74 10.49 25.61
N ILE A 94 -3.90 9.94 24.39
CA ILE A 94 -2.79 9.45 23.58
C ILE A 94 -2.32 10.59 22.69
N ALA A 95 -1.12 11.06 22.97
CA ALA A 95 -0.40 12.00 22.12
C ALA A 95 1.02 11.50 21.89
N VAL A 96 1.61 11.92 20.77
CA VAL A 96 3.02 11.72 20.43
C VAL A 96 3.68 13.09 20.44
N LYS A 97 4.83 13.21 21.10
CA LYS A 97 5.57 14.47 21.16
C LYS A 97 6.34 14.71 19.87
N ASP A 98 6.52 15.96 19.49
CA ASP A 98 7.27 16.36 18.30
C ASP A 98 8.69 15.78 18.29
N GLU A 99 9.35 15.69 19.44
CA GLU A 99 10.71 15.12 19.52
C GLU A 99 10.75 13.64 19.11
N GLU A 100 9.74 12.87 19.53
CA GLU A 100 9.62 11.45 19.17
C GLU A 100 9.36 11.28 17.67
N VAL A 101 8.59 12.20 17.08
CA VAL A 101 8.33 12.24 15.63
C VAL A 101 9.60 12.56 14.88
N ILE A 102 10.36 13.56 15.31
CA ILE A 102 11.63 13.95 14.69
C ILE A 102 12.63 12.79 14.75
N GLU A 103 12.79 12.15 15.90
CA GLU A 103 13.67 10.99 16.06
C GLU A 103 13.27 9.85 15.11
N THR A 104 11.95 9.60 14.96
CA THR A 104 11.43 8.60 14.03
C THR A 104 11.77 8.96 12.59
N ILE A 105 11.60 10.22 12.19
CA ILE A 105 11.94 10.70 10.85
C ILE A 105 13.44 10.56 10.59
N GLU A 106 14.29 10.99 11.52
CA GLU A 106 15.74 10.89 11.40
C GLU A 106 16.20 9.43 11.28
N GLY A 107 15.58 8.51 12.04
CA GLY A 107 15.83 7.08 11.90
C GLY A 107 15.43 6.50 10.54
N LEU A 108 14.34 6.99 9.93
CA LEU A 108 13.91 6.59 8.59
C LEU A 108 14.87 7.11 7.51
N LEU A 109 15.32 8.37 7.64
CA LEU A 109 16.27 9.00 6.72
C LEU A 109 17.64 8.33 6.80
N GLY A 110 18.12 8.04 8.02
CA GLY A 110 19.38 7.34 8.27
C GLY A 110 19.45 5.96 7.61
N LYS A 111 18.35 5.18 7.65
CA LYS A 111 18.27 3.87 6.97
C LYS A 111 18.40 3.96 5.45
N ARG A 112 18.11 5.12 4.86
CA ARG A 112 18.17 5.36 3.42
C ARG A 112 19.39 6.21 3.02
N ASN A 113 20.26 6.56 3.96
CA ASN A 113 21.38 7.48 3.77
C ASN A 113 20.97 8.83 3.17
N ILE A 114 19.80 9.35 3.54
CA ILE A 114 19.28 10.62 3.07
C ILE A 114 19.55 11.68 4.15
N LYS A 115 20.10 12.85 3.76
CA LYS A 115 20.25 13.99 4.68
C LYS A 115 18.94 14.76 4.80
N ARG A 116 18.75 15.45 5.93
CA ARG A 116 17.52 16.20 6.20
C ARG A 116 17.30 17.34 5.20
N GLU A 117 18.38 18.00 4.80
CA GLU A 117 18.36 19.10 3.82
C GLU A 117 17.92 18.58 2.44
N ASP A 118 18.53 17.48 1.98
CA ASP A 118 18.16 16.82 0.73
C ASP A 118 16.70 16.35 0.76
N PHE A 119 16.24 15.85 1.91
CA PHE A 119 14.86 15.42 2.09
C PHE A 119 13.86 16.58 2.02
N ALA A 120 14.18 17.73 2.62
CA ALA A 120 13.34 18.91 2.53
C ALA A 120 13.18 19.39 1.08
N GLU A 121 14.25 19.33 0.27
CA GLU A 121 14.16 19.63 -1.17
C GLU A 121 13.28 18.65 -1.93
N ILE A 122 13.34 17.35 -1.58
CA ILE A 122 12.47 16.33 -2.19
C ILE A 122 11.00 16.64 -1.88
N LEU A 123 10.67 16.94 -0.62
CA LEU A 123 9.30 17.26 -0.22
C LEU A 123 8.77 18.49 -0.97
N ILE A 124 9.59 19.55 -1.12
CA ILE A 124 9.20 20.75 -1.87
C ILE A 124 8.92 20.41 -3.34
N LYS A 125 9.76 19.58 -3.98
CA LYS A 125 9.54 19.10 -5.36
C LYS A 125 8.26 18.29 -5.51
N GLU A 126 7.84 17.61 -4.45
CA GLU A 126 6.60 16.84 -4.38
C GLU A 126 5.37 17.69 -3.97
N GLY A 127 5.55 18.99 -3.69
CA GLY A 127 4.48 19.90 -3.29
C GLY A 127 4.09 19.79 -1.81
N SER A 128 4.98 19.27 -0.96
CA SER A 128 4.81 19.14 0.48
C SER A 128 5.88 19.95 1.24
N SER A 129 5.82 19.92 2.57
CA SER A 129 6.82 20.55 3.45
C SER A 129 7.21 19.62 4.58
N PHE A 130 8.34 19.91 5.24
CA PHE A 130 8.77 19.13 6.40
C PHE A 130 7.73 19.15 7.52
N GLU A 131 7.05 20.28 7.75
CA GLU A 131 6.00 20.38 8.78
C GLU A 131 4.77 19.54 8.45
N VAL A 132 4.35 19.51 7.18
CA VAL A 132 3.25 18.65 6.73
C VAL A 132 3.63 17.18 6.93
N TYR A 133 4.83 16.80 6.49
CA TYR A 133 5.34 15.44 6.67
C TYR A 133 5.49 15.04 8.15
N LYS A 134 5.99 15.95 9.00
CA LYS A 134 6.08 15.74 10.45
C LYS A 134 4.71 15.49 11.05
N LYS A 135 3.70 16.29 10.69
CA LYS A 135 2.31 16.06 11.13
C LYS A 135 1.81 14.69 10.69
N GLU A 136 1.99 14.32 9.43
CA GLU A 136 1.57 12.99 8.92
C GLU A 136 2.20 11.83 9.70
N ILE A 137 3.50 11.91 10.00
CA ILE A 137 4.18 10.88 10.81
C ILE A 137 3.67 10.89 12.25
N GLY A 138 3.44 12.07 12.84
CA GLY A 138 2.85 12.20 14.18
C GLY A 138 1.45 11.57 14.27
N ASP A 139 0.59 11.82 13.29
CA ASP A 139 -0.76 11.25 13.19
C ASP A 139 -0.68 9.71 13.05
N GLN A 140 0.24 9.20 12.22
CA GLN A 140 0.48 7.75 12.07
C GLN A 140 0.99 7.10 13.37
N MET A 141 1.91 7.76 14.08
CA MET A 141 2.45 7.26 15.35
C MET A 141 1.36 7.24 16.43
N THR A 142 0.53 8.28 16.50
CA THR A 142 -0.62 8.37 17.41
C THR A 142 -1.58 7.23 17.13
N ARG A 143 -1.87 6.98 15.85
CA ARG A 143 -2.72 5.86 15.41
C ARG A 143 -2.19 4.51 15.85
N MET A 144 -0.91 4.24 15.60
CA MET A 144 -0.27 2.98 16.01
C MET A 144 -0.27 2.79 17.52
N ARG A 145 -0.06 3.89 18.28
CA ARG A 145 -0.08 3.89 19.74
C ARG A 145 -1.48 3.57 20.28
N PHE A 146 -2.51 4.19 19.71
CA PHE A 146 -3.91 3.90 20.05
C PHE A 146 -4.28 2.45 19.76
N ILE A 147 -4.00 1.94 18.56
CA ILE A 147 -4.28 0.54 18.22
C ILE A 147 -3.58 -0.41 19.19
N ARG A 148 -2.30 -0.17 19.50
CA ARG A 148 -1.53 -1.02 20.41
C ARG A 148 -2.07 -1.01 21.84
N ARG A 149 -2.50 0.15 22.34
CA ARG A 149 -2.90 0.31 23.74
C ARG A 149 -4.37 -0.02 23.99
N GLU A 150 -5.26 0.42 23.10
CA GLU A 150 -6.71 0.38 23.31
C GLU A 150 -7.40 -0.75 22.55
N LEU A 151 -6.88 -1.15 21.38
CA LEU A 151 -7.54 -2.16 20.53
C LEU A 151 -6.90 -3.54 20.65
N ARG A 152 -5.57 -3.63 20.62
CA ARG A 152 -4.86 -4.91 20.66
C ARG A 152 -5.23 -5.79 21.86
N PRO A 153 -5.39 -5.27 23.09
CA PRO A 153 -5.82 -6.10 24.23
C PRO A 153 -7.25 -6.62 24.13
N LYS A 154 -8.11 -5.98 23.31
CA LYS A 154 -9.51 -6.39 23.11
C LYS A 154 -9.64 -7.51 22.08
N VAL A 155 -8.60 -7.77 21.29
CA VAL A 155 -8.60 -8.84 20.28
C VAL A 155 -7.96 -10.08 20.88
N THR A 156 -8.78 -11.10 21.10
CA THR A 156 -8.33 -12.45 21.46
C THR A 156 -8.63 -13.37 20.30
N VAL A 157 -7.64 -14.15 19.86
CA VAL A 157 -7.82 -15.19 18.84
C VAL A 157 -7.73 -16.53 19.55
N SER A 158 -8.81 -17.32 19.47
CA SER A 158 -8.88 -18.64 20.09
C SER A 158 -8.16 -19.71 19.27
N GLU A 159 -7.76 -20.81 19.92
CA GLU A 159 -7.19 -21.98 19.23
C GLU A 159 -8.18 -22.58 18.23
N ASP A 160 -9.48 -22.53 18.54
CA ASP A 160 -10.54 -23.02 17.66
C ASP A 160 -10.63 -22.19 16.37
N GLU A 161 -10.58 -20.85 16.46
CA GLU A 161 -10.54 -19.96 15.30
C GLU A 161 -9.28 -20.19 14.46
N ILE A 162 -8.12 -20.38 15.10
CA ILE A 162 -6.87 -20.72 14.41
C ILE A 162 -7.02 -22.05 13.68
N GLY A 163 -7.55 -23.08 14.35
CA GLY A 163 -7.75 -24.40 13.79
C GLY A 163 -8.75 -24.40 12.63
N GLU A 164 -9.86 -23.68 12.75
CA GLU A 164 -10.81 -23.49 11.67
C GLU A 164 -10.21 -22.77 10.48
N TYR A 165 -9.47 -21.68 10.72
CA TYR A 165 -8.80 -20.94 9.66
C TYR A 165 -7.79 -21.84 8.94
N TYR A 166 -6.95 -22.56 9.68
CA TYR A 166 -5.96 -23.48 9.11
C TYR A 166 -6.61 -24.58 8.27
N ARG A 167 -7.70 -25.21 8.75
CA ARG A 167 -8.42 -26.23 7.97
C ARG A 167 -9.02 -25.68 6.69
N LYS A 168 -9.56 -24.45 6.71
CA LYS A 168 -10.13 -23.77 5.53
C LYS A 168 -9.06 -23.33 4.53
N HIS A 169 -7.84 -23.04 4.98
CA HIS A 169 -6.74 -22.52 4.17
C HIS A 169 -5.57 -23.49 4.12
N ARG A 170 -5.85 -24.79 4.20
CA ARG A 170 -4.81 -25.81 4.34
C ARG A 170 -3.84 -25.80 3.17
N GLU A 171 -4.32 -25.50 1.97
CA GLU A 171 -3.52 -25.34 0.74
C GLU A 171 -2.51 -24.18 0.80
N ASP A 172 -2.78 -23.13 1.58
CA ASP A 172 -1.84 -22.01 1.76
C ASP A 172 -0.65 -22.38 2.65
N TYR A 173 -0.80 -23.43 3.46
CA TYR A 173 0.18 -23.87 4.46
C TYR A 173 0.81 -25.23 4.14
N GLU A 174 0.12 -26.06 3.38
CA GLU A 174 0.69 -27.23 2.74
C GLU A 174 1.61 -26.71 1.63
N GLY A 175 2.88 -26.52 1.97
CA GLY A 175 3.91 -26.19 1.00
C GLY A 175 3.84 -27.12 -0.22
N ARG A 176 4.33 -26.64 -1.37
CA ARG A 176 4.35 -27.42 -2.62
C ARG A 176 4.82 -28.85 -2.37
N GLU A 177 4.18 -29.81 -3.03
CA GLU A 177 4.55 -31.23 -2.95
C GLU A 177 6.07 -31.38 -3.03
N THR A 178 6.68 -31.88 -1.94
CA THR A 178 8.12 -32.13 -1.88
C THR A 178 8.35 -33.62 -1.89
N VAL A 179 9.21 -34.08 -2.79
CA VAL A 179 9.63 -35.48 -2.85
C VAL A 179 11.02 -35.62 -2.27
N ARG A 180 11.21 -36.63 -1.41
CA ARG A 180 12.53 -36.99 -0.91
C ARG A 180 13.17 -37.98 -1.88
N ILE A 181 14.11 -37.49 -2.69
CA ILE A 181 14.81 -38.31 -3.70
C ILE A 181 16.10 -38.86 -3.08
N LYS A 182 16.34 -40.16 -3.27
CA LYS A 182 17.66 -40.77 -3.11
C LYS A 182 18.21 -41.10 -4.50
N GLN A 183 19.48 -40.81 -4.76
CA GLN A 183 20.12 -41.01 -6.06
C GLN A 183 21.42 -41.80 -5.88
N ILE A 184 21.61 -42.82 -6.72
CA ILE A 184 22.91 -43.46 -6.93
C ILE A 184 23.45 -42.94 -8.27
N PHE A 185 24.66 -42.40 -8.24
CA PHE A 185 25.32 -41.86 -9.42
C PHE A 185 26.55 -42.71 -9.73
N ILE A 186 26.59 -43.26 -10.95
CA ILE A 186 27.72 -44.05 -11.44
C ILE A 186 28.48 -43.19 -12.45
N PRO A 187 29.65 -42.63 -12.08
CA PRO A 187 30.41 -41.77 -12.97
C PRO A 187 30.99 -42.57 -14.15
N ILE A 188 30.87 -42.04 -15.37
CA ILE A 188 31.47 -42.62 -16.57
C ILE A 188 32.65 -41.72 -16.99
N PRO A 189 33.89 -42.24 -17.07
CA PRO A 189 35.05 -41.49 -17.57
C PRO A 189 34.85 -41.05 -19.02
N LYS A 190 35.45 -39.91 -19.41
CA LYS A 190 35.35 -39.38 -20.79
C LYS A 190 35.94 -40.32 -21.85
N ASP A 191 37.01 -41.03 -21.51
CA ASP A 191 37.72 -41.94 -22.42
C ASP A 191 37.32 -43.41 -22.19
N CYS A 192 36.07 -43.65 -21.84
CA CYS A 192 35.56 -44.99 -21.54
C CYS A 192 35.45 -45.83 -22.82
N ASP A 193 36.24 -46.91 -22.89
CA ASP A 193 36.13 -47.93 -23.93
C ASP A 193 34.73 -48.58 -23.94
N PRO A 194 34.20 -49.03 -25.11
CA PRO A 194 32.89 -49.66 -25.20
C PRO A 194 32.69 -50.88 -24.29
N GLU A 195 33.76 -51.64 -24.01
CA GLU A 195 33.68 -52.81 -23.14
C GLU A 195 33.48 -52.40 -21.67
N MET A 196 34.23 -51.40 -21.20
CA MET A 196 34.07 -50.82 -19.86
C MET A 196 32.69 -50.18 -19.68
N LYS A 197 32.16 -49.54 -20.73
CA LYS A 197 30.82 -48.95 -20.72
C LYS A 197 29.72 -50.02 -20.62
N ALA A 198 29.89 -51.15 -21.32
CA ALA A 198 28.97 -52.27 -21.24
C ALA A 198 28.95 -52.89 -19.83
N LYS A 199 30.12 -53.00 -19.19
CA LYS A 199 30.25 -53.47 -17.81
C LYS A 199 29.56 -52.54 -16.81
N LEU A 200 29.84 -51.24 -16.86
CA LEU A 200 29.19 -50.25 -15.98
C LEU A 200 27.66 -50.26 -16.14
N LYS A 201 27.15 -50.46 -17.36
CA LYS A 201 25.71 -50.61 -17.61
C LYS A 201 25.14 -51.88 -16.96
N ALA A 202 25.83 -53.01 -17.09
CA ALA A 202 25.41 -54.27 -16.46
C ALA A 202 25.39 -54.15 -14.93
N ASP A 203 26.43 -53.54 -14.34
CA ASP A 203 26.52 -53.28 -12.90
C ASP A 203 25.37 -52.37 -12.44
N THR A 204 25.08 -51.31 -13.19
CA THR A 204 23.93 -50.41 -12.93
C THR A 204 22.59 -51.16 -12.97
N GLU A 205 22.39 -52.06 -13.95
CA GLU A 205 21.16 -52.85 -14.05
C GLU A 205 21.03 -53.87 -12.93
N MET A 206 22.14 -54.41 -12.44
CA MET A 206 22.18 -55.30 -11.28
C MET A 206 21.82 -54.54 -10.00
N ILE A 207 22.41 -53.36 -9.76
CA ILE A 207 22.06 -52.48 -8.63
C ILE A 207 20.57 -52.12 -8.69
N ARG A 208 20.04 -51.77 -9.87
CA ARG A 208 18.61 -51.48 -10.06
C ARG A 208 17.73 -52.68 -9.72
N LYS A 209 18.11 -53.89 -10.14
CA LYS A 209 17.37 -55.12 -9.80
C LYS A 209 17.41 -55.36 -8.30
N GLN A 210 18.57 -55.22 -7.66
CA GLN A 210 18.72 -55.36 -6.21
C GLN A 210 17.88 -54.34 -5.45
N ILE A 211 17.79 -53.08 -5.88
CA ILE A 211 16.91 -52.07 -5.26
C ILE A 211 15.43 -52.48 -5.37
N ASN A 212 15.03 -53.11 -6.48
CA ASN A 212 13.65 -53.55 -6.69
C ASN A 212 13.30 -54.84 -5.95
N THR A 213 14.28 -55.66 -5.57
CA THR A 213 14.08 -56.94 -4.87
C THR A 213 14.49 -56.94 -3.40
N ALA A 214 15.39 -56.05 -2.99
CA ALA A 214 15.84 -55.88 -1.61
C ALA A 214 15.15 -54.66 -1.00
N GLU A 215 14.71 -54.79 0.26
CA GLU A 215 13.93 -53.76 0.97
C GLU A 215 14.69 -52.46 1.30
N SER A 216 15.94 -52.25 0.82
CA SER A 216 16.70 -51.04 1.17
C SER A 216 17.60 -50.50 0.04
N PHE A 217 17.30 -49.25 -0.35
CA PHE A 217 18.11 -48.41 -1.23
C PHE A 217 19.51 -48.11 -0.64
N ASP A 218 19.62 -48.04 0.70
CA ASP A 218 20.86 -47.63 1.37
C ASP A 218 21.93 -48.73 1.34
N LEU A 219 21.52 -50.00 1.32
CA LEU A 219 22.44 -51.14 1.16
C LEU A 219 23.00 -51.22 -0.27
N ALA A 220 22.18 -50.92 -1.28
CA ALA A 220 22.59 -50.91 -2.68
C ALA A 220 23.52 -49.74 -3.04
N ALA A 221 23.50 -48.65 -2.27
CA ALA A 221 24.37 -47.49 -2.47
C ALA A 221 25.79 -47.67 -1.89
N ALA A 222 26.00 -48.66 -1.03
CA ALA A 222 27.28 -48.94 -0.39
C ALA A 222 28.14 -49.98 -1.13
N THR A 223 27.65 -50.50 -2.26
CA THR A 223 28.31 -51.50 -3.11
C THR A 223 28.91 -50.83 -4.35
#